data_AF-J9F7N3-F1
#
_entry.id   AF-J9F7N3-F1
#
_cell.length_a   1.000
_cell.length_b   1.000
_cell.length_c   1.000
_cell.angle_alpha   90.00
_cell.angle_beta   90.00
_cell.angle_gamma   90.00
#
_symmetry.space_group_name_H-M   'P 1'
#
loop_
_entity.id
_entity.type
_entity.pdbx_description
1 polymer ?
#
loop_
_entity_poly.entity_id
_entity_poly.type
_entity_poly.pdbx_seq_one_letter_code
_entity_poly.pdbx_strand_id
1 'polypeptide(L)'
;WQKIAKVLARFANYPEPEYREDREYIQSVKHHATFDSSRYEVKTINPDKIPAIFDQRGLSDETVRIFAPFIHLVRDRKNENFDGYNIGFPYTGGDNEKIKGYELRGYGGYKSKAAGSDSSTAAWVADLSGGNHQLVK
;
A
#
# COMPACT_ATOMS: atom_id res chain seq x y z
N TRP A 1 11.89 31.61 -2.22
CA TRP A 1 11.80 32.92 -1.53
C TRP A 1 10.95 32.85 -0.26
N GLN A 2 9.70 32.34 -0.30
CA GLN A 2 8.79 32.26 0.86
C GLN A 2 9.36 31.55 2.12
N LYS A 3 10.09 30.44 1.96
CA LYS A 3 10.76 29.75 3.10
C LYS A 3 11.78 30.63 3.82
N ILE A 4 12.51 31.47 3.07
CA ILE A 4 13.50 32.40 3.60
C ILE A 4 12.80 33.53 4.36
N ALA A 5 11.68 34.03 3.84
CA ALA A 5 10.89 35.07 4.49
C ALA A 5 10.29 34.62 5.83
N LYS A 6 9.81 33.37 5.95
CA LYS A 6 9.33 32.80 7.23
C LYS A 6 10.44 32.69 8.26
N VAL A 7 11.63 32.25 7.85
CA VAL A 7 12.80 32.19 8.74
C VAL A 7 13.17 33.59 9.24
N LEU A 8 13.23 34.59 8.36
CA LEU A 8 13.53 35.97 8.74
C LEU A 8 12.47 36.58 9.67
N ALA A 9 11.18 36.31 9.44
CA ALA A 9 10.09 36.75 10.31
C ALA A 9 10.22 36.18 11.74
N ARG A 10 10.56 34.88 11.87
CA ARG A 10 10.87 34.24 13.15
C ARG A 10 12.06 34.87 13.87
N PHE A 11 13.15 35.13 13.13
CA PHE A 11 14.32 35.79 13.70
C PHE A 11 14.02 37.21 14.19
N ALA A 12 13.10 37.91 13.52
CA ALA A 12 12.69 39.27 13.87
C ALA A 12 11.54 39.35 14.90
N ASN A 13 11.06 38.20 15.41
CA ASN A 13 9.84 38.11 16.25
C ASN A 13 8.62 38.81 15.64
N TYR A 14 8.51 38.78 14.31
CA TYR A 14 7.42 39.36 13.54
C TYR A 14 6.43 38.26 13.14
N PRO A 15 5.11 38.54 13.05
CA PRO A 15 4.14 37.56 12.60
C PRO A 15 4.52 36.99 11.22
N GLU A 16 4.53 35.66 11.12
CA GLU A 16 4.89 34.99 9.87
C GLU A 16 3.87 35.34 8.77
N PRO A 17 4.32 35.72 7.56
CA PRO A 17 3.42 36.00 6.45
C PRO A 17 2.73 34.70 6.00
N GLU A 18 1.40 34.68 6.03
CA GLU A 18 0.60 33.60 5.45
C GLU A 18 0.55 33.76 3.93
N TYR A 19 1.16 32.82 3.19
CA TYR A 19 1.08 32.82 1.73
C TYR A 19 -0.14 32.02 1.26
N ARG A 20 -0.83 32.52 0.23
CA ARG A 20 -2.02 31.89 -0.36
C ARG A 20 -1.75 30.45 -0.83
N GLU A 21 -0.54 30.19 -1.30
CA GLU A 21 -0.05 28.86 -1.69
C GLU A 21 0.02 27.87 -0.51
N ASP A 22 0.24 28.34 0.73
CA ASP A 22 0.21 27.46 1.91
C ASP A 22 -1.23 26.99 2.21
N ARG A 23 -2.23 27.86 2.01
CA ARG A 23 -3.65 27.50 2.17
C ARG A 23 -4.12 26.55 1.08
N GLU A 24 -3.70 26.77 -0.16
CA GLU A 24 -3.95 25.86 -1.27
C GLU A 24 -3.21 24.53 -1.09
N TYR A 25 -1.99 24.54 -0.54
CA TYR A 25 -1.27 23.33 -0.14
C TYR A 25 -2.04 22.55 0.93
N ILE A 26 -2.49 23.20 2.00
CA ILE A 26 -3.29 22.60 3.08
C ILE A 26 -4.63 22.08 2.56
N GLN A 27 -5.32 22.82 1.67
CA GLN A 27 -6.54 22.34 1.00
C GLN A 27 -6.29 21.19 0.01
N SER A 28 -5.11 21.15 -0.61
CA SER A 28 -4.69 20.07 -1.51
C SER A 28 -4.20 18.82 -0.79
N VAL A 29 -4.00 18.89 0.54
CA VAL A 29 -3.95 17.71 1.41
C VAL A 29 -5.36 17.11 1.41
N LYS A 30 -5.68 16.44 0.31
CA LYS A 30 -6.89 15.66 0.13
C LYS A 30 -7.04 14.82 1.39
N HIS A 31 -8.21 14.90 2.02
CA HIS A 31 -8.67 13.91 2.99
C HIS A 31 -8.10 12.55 2.61
N HIS A 32 -7.44 11.86 3.54
CA HIS A 32 -6.92 10.51 3.30
C HIS A 32 -7.98 9.73 2.54
N ALA A 33 -7.76 9.51 1.25
CA ALA A 33 -8.76 8.85 0.42
C ALA A 33 -8.99 7.49 1.05
N THR A 34 -10.22 7.17 1.44
CA THR A 34 -10.50 5.85 2.02
C THR A 34 -10.26 4.80 0.95
N PHE A 35 -9.64 3.68 1.32
CA PHE A 35 -9.48 2.55 0.41
C PHE A 35 -10.84 2.10 -0.13
N ASP A 36 -10.96 2.07 -1.46
CA ASP A 36 -12.14 1.59 -2.19
C ASP A 36 -11.79 0.25 -2.85
N SER A 37 -12.32 -0.84 -2.31
CA SER A 37 -12.09 -2.19 -2.84
C SER A 37 -12.70 -2.41 -4.22
N SER A 38 -13.77 -1.69 -4.57
CA SER A 38 -14.49 -1.89 -5.84
C SER A 38 -13.70 -1.42 -7.07
N ARG A 39 -12.72 -0.53 -6.85
CA ARG A 39 -11.74 -0.08 -7.85
C ARG A 39 -10.84 -1.22 -8.33
N TYR A 40 -10.60 -2.22 -7.49
CA TYR A 40 -9.62 -3.26 -7.73
C TYR A 40 -10.30 -4.57 -8.12
N GLU A 41 -9.76 -5.22 -9.15
CA GLU A 41 -10.08 -6.60 -9.44
C GLU A 41 -9.05 -7.50 -8.76
N VAL A 42 -9.52 -8.49 -8.00
CA VAL A 42 -8.68 -9.35 -7.16
C VAL A 42 -8.87 -10.80 -7.57
N LYS A 43 -7.76 -11.52 -7.75
CA LYS A 43 -7.72 -12.96 -8.02
C LYS A 43 -6.76 -13.65 -7.05
N THR A 44 -7.01 -14.91 -6.76
CA THR A 44 -6.06 -15.74 -6.00
C THR A 44 -4.86 -16.10 -6.87
N ILE A 45 -3.72 -16.35 -6.25
CA ILE A 45 -2.57 -16.92 -6.96
C ILE A 45 -2.84 -18.40 -7.22
N ASN A 46 -2.60 -18.82 -8.47
CA ASN A 46 -2.64 -20.24 -8.82
C ASN A 46 -1.32 -20.91 -8.40
N PRO A 47 -1.33 -21.90 -7.48
CA PRO A 47 -0.13 -22.62 -7.03
C PRO A 47 0.65 -23.35 -8.14
N ASP A 48 -0.03 -23.70 -9.24
CA ASP A 48 0.56 -24.38 -10.39
C ASP A 48 1.15 -23.41 -11.43
N LYS A 49 0.83 -22.12 -11.32
CA LYS A 49 1.28 -21.08 -12.25
C LYS A 49 1.85 -19.90 -11.46
N ILE A 50 2.99 -20.13 -10.83
CA ILE A 50 3.66 -19.16 -9.98
C ILE A 50 4.26 -18.04 -10.85
N PRO A 51 3.97 -16.76 -10.56
CA PRO A 51 4.57 -15.63 -11.26
C PRO A 51 6.10 -15.60 -11.15
N ALA A 52 6.80 -15.42 -12.27
CA ALA A 52 8.27 -15.40 -12.34
C ALA A 52 8.94 -14.32 -11.46
N ILE A 53 8.20 -13.31 -11.00
CA ILE A 53 8.71 -12.28 -10.08
C ILE A 53 9.20 -12.87 -8.75
N PHE A 54 8.67 -14.01 -8.31
CA PHE A 54 9.10 -14.64 -7.06
C PHE A 54 10.47 -15.31 -7.22
N ASP A 55 10.68 -16.03 -8.32
CA ASP A 55 11.98 -16.64 -8.66
C ASP A 55 13.07 -15.57 -8.82
N GLN A 56 12.76 -14.47 -9.49
CA GLN A 56 13.65 -13.29 -9.59
C GLN A 56 14.01 -12.67 -8.24
N ARG A 57 13.26 -12.97 -7.17
CA ARG A 57 13.51 -12.52 -5.79
C ARG A 57 14.12 -13.62 -4.92
N GLY A 58 14.47 -14.77 -5.50
CA GLY A 58 15.05 -15.90 -4.80
C GLY A 58 14.05 -16.65 -3.89
N LEU A 59 12.75 -16.52 -4.15
CA LEU A 59 11.72 -17.24 -3.43
C LEU A 59 11.38 -18.54 -4.17
N SER A 60 11.53 -19.67 -3.50
CA SER A 60 11.21 -20.97 -4.08
C SER A 60 9.71 -21.12 -4.31
N ASP A 61 9.35 -21.93 -5.32
CA ASP A 61 7.95 -22.24 -5.62
C ASP A 61 7.21 -22.81 -4.41
N GLU A 62 7.86 -23.66 -3.62
CA GLU A 62 7.31 -24.19 -2.37
C GLU A 62 6.95 -23.08 -1.38
N THR A 63 7.85 -22.12 -1.19
CA THR A 63 7.60 -20.97 -0.32
C THR A 63 6.40 -20.18 -0.82
N VAL A 64 6.33 -19.92 -2.13
CA VAL A 64 5.21 -19.16 -2.71
C VAL A 64 3.88 -19.91 -2.54
N ARG A 65 3.87 -21.25 -2.64
CA ARG A 65 2.67 -22.07 -2.41
C ARG A 65 2.16 -21.96 -0.98
N ILE A 66 3.05 -21.92 0.01
CA ILE A 66 2.70 -21.69 1.42
C ILE A 66 2.07 -20.30 1.59
N PHE A 67 2.63 -19.29 0.93
CA PHE A 67 2.11 -17.91 1.03
C PHE A 67 0.92 -17.61 0.13
N ALA A 68 0.62 -18.45 -0.87
CA ALA A 68 -0.42 -18.21 -1.88
C ALA A 68 -1.81 -17.84 -1.31
N PRO A 69 -2.28 -18.41 -0.17
CA PRO A 69 -3.54 -18.00 0.45
C PRO A 69 -3.53 -16.56 1.00
N PHE A 70 -2.34 -15.98 1.24
CA PHE A 70 -2.16 -14.68 1.91
C PHE A 70 -1.79 -13.55 0.94
N ILE A 71 -1.69 -13.84 -0.35
CA ILE A 71 -1.30 -12.87 -1.38
C ILE A 71 -2.24 -12.97 -2.57
N HIS A 72 -2.47 -11.84 -3.25
CA HIS A 72 -3.43 -11.75 -4.33
C HIS A 72 -2.80 -11.27 -5.63
N LEU A 73 -3.46 -11.53 -6.74
CA LEU A 73 -3.28 -10.82 -8.00
C LEU A 73 -4.26 -9.66 -8.02
N VAL A 74 -3.76 -8.43 -8.12
CA VAL A 74 -4.55 -7.20 -8.03
C VAL A 74 -4.35 -6.36 -9.29
N ARG A 75 -5.46 -6.05 -9.97
CA ARG A 75 -5.51 -5.13 -11.11
C ARG A 75 -6.28 -3.88 -10.73
N ASP A 76 -5.73 -2.72 -11.05
CA ASP A 76 -6.37 -1.43 -10.81
C ASP A 76 -7.20 -1.03 -12.05
N ARG A 77 -8.53 -1.01 -11.91
CA ARG A 77 -9.44 -0.70 -13.03
C ARG A 77 -9.39 0.77 -13.48
N LYS A 78 -8.79 1.66 -12.67
CA LYS A 78 -8.63 3.08 -13.01
C LYS A 78 -7.25 3.40 -13.56
N ASN A 79 -6.34 2.44 -13.64
CA ASN A 79 -5.00 2.68 -14.17
C ASN A 79 -4.97 2.51 -15.69
N GLU A 80 -4.79 3.61 -16.41
CA GLU A 80 -4.73 3.60 -17.89
C GLU A 80 -3.36 3.15 -18.42
N ASN A 81 -2.30 3.21 -17.60
CA ASN A 81 -0.94 2.93 -18.03
C ASN A 81 -0.57 1.44 -17.98
N PHE A 82 -1.33 0.63 -17.24
CA PHE A 82 -1.02 -0.78 -17.04
C PHE A 82 -2.29 -1.59 -16.84
N ASP A 83 -2.50 -2.56 -17.73
CA ASP A 83 -3.72 -3.37 -17.79
C ASP A 83 -3.56 -4.80 -17.22
N GLY A 84 -2.46 -5.07 -16.52
CA GLY A 84 -2.16 -6.38 -15.94
C GLY A 84 -2.46 -6.50 -14.45
N TYR A 85 -2.10 -7.64 -13.87
CA TYR A 85 -2.15 -7.87 -12.43
C TYR A 85 -0.78 -7.67 -11.80
N ASN A 86 -0.76 -6.95 -10.69
CA ASN A 86 0.36 -6.91 -9.77
C ASN A 86 0.14 -7.93 -8.65
N ILE A 87 1.21 -8.34 -7.98
CA ILE A 87 1.14 -9.05 -6.71
C ILE A 87 0.72 -8.05 -5.63
N GLY A 88 -0.41 -8.29 -5.00
CA GLY A 88 -0.95 -7.52 -3.90
C GLY A 88 -0.77 -8.25 -2.58
N PHE A 89 -0.22 -7.53 -1.61
CA PHE A 89 -0.13 -7.95 -0.21
C PHE A 89 -1.21 -7.20 0.57
N PRO A 90 -2.32 -7.86 0.97
CA PRO A 90 -3.46 -7.20 1.60
C PRO A 90 -3.08 -6.66 2.97
N TYR A 91 -3.49 -5.43 3.27
CA TYR A 91 -3.37 -4.87 4.61
C TYR A 91 -4.65 -5.11 5.39
N THR A 92 -4.54 -5.73 6.55
CA THR A 92 -5.66 -5.99 7.46
C THR A 92 -5.41 -5.29 8.80
N GLY A 93 -6.50 -4.89 9.46
CA GLY A 93 -6.45 -4.38 10.84
C GLY A 93 -6.40 -5.53 11.85
N GLY A 94 -6.42 -5.21 13.15
CA GLY A 94 -6.43 -6.21 14.22
C GLY A 94 -7.66 -7.13 14.25
N ASP A 95 -8.72 -6.77 13.53
CA ASP A 95 -9.93 -7.57 13.31
C ASP A 95 -9.79 -8.58 12.16
N ASN A 96 -8.73 -8.49 11.35
CA ASN A 96 -8.37 -9.38 10.23
C ASN A 96 -9.42 -9.67 9.15
N GLU A 97 -10.66 -9.17 9.27
CA GLU A 97 -11.74 -9.48 8.32
C GLU A 97 -11.77 -8.52 7.11
N LYS A 98 -11.36 -7.26 7.28
CA LYS A 98 -11.50 -6.24 6.23
C LYS A 98 -10.16 -5.79 5.68
N ILE A 99 -10.02 -5.92 4.37
CA ILE A 99 -8.89 -5.39 3.63
C ILE A 99 -8.97 -3.86 3.61
N LYS A 100 -7.94 -3.20 4.13
CA LYS A 100 -7.79 -1.74 4.23
C LYS A 100 -6.81 -1.17 3.20
N GLY A 101 -6.30 -2.00 2.30
CA GLY A 101 -5.35 -1.59 1.27
C GLY A 101 -4.52 -2.73 0.73
N TYR A 102 -3.60 -2.40 -0.16
CA TYR A 102 -2.63 -3.33 -0.72
C TYR A 102 -1.27 -2.66 -0.88
N GLU A 103 -0.20 -3.36 -0.51
CA GLU A 103 1.12 -3.11 -1.09
C GLU A 103 1.16 -3.85 -2.44
N LEU A 104 1.57 -3.18 -3.51
CA LEU A 104 1.57 -3.73 -4.87
C LEU A 104 3.01 -3.89 -5.38
N ARG A 105 3.31 -5.06 -5.94
CA ARG A 105 4.57 -5.40 -6.59
C ARG A 105 4.33 -5.92 -7.99
N GLY A 106 5.09 -5.41 -8.94
CA GLY A 106 4.91 -5.75 -10.35
C GLY A 106 6.20 -5.96 -11.10
N TYR A 107 6.05 -6.18 -12.40
CA TYR A 107 7.15 -6.35 -13.34
C TYR A 107 8.12 -5.16 -13.33
N GLY A 108 9.39 -5.39 -13.67
CA GLY A 108 10.40 -4.34 -13.79
C GLY A 108 10.74 -3.64 -12.47
N GLY A 109 10.48 -4.29 -11.33
CA GLY A 109 10.71 -3.69 -10.01
C GLY A 109 9.62 -2.71 -9.57
N TYR A 110 8.47 -2.68 -10.25
CA TYR A 110 7.34 -1.85 -9.88
C TYR A 110 6.95 -2.05 -8.41
N LYS A 111 6.80 -0.93 -7.71
CA LYS A 111 6.40 -0.84 -6.30
C LYS A 111 5.42 0.29 -6.15
N SER A 112 4.25 0.01 -5.58
CA SER A 112 3.29 1.04 -5.21
C SER A 112 2.40 0.58 -4.06
N LYS A 113 1.49 1.46 -3.65
CA LYS A 113 0.39 1.14 -2.74
C LYS A 113 -0.91 1.39 -3.48
N ALA A 114 -1.91 0.56 -3.23
CA ALA A 114 -3.27 0.84 -3.69
C ALA A 114 -3.74 2.18 -3.13
N ALA A 115 -4.49 2.93 -3.92
CA ALA A 115 -4.96 4.26 -3.55
C ALA A 115 -5.83 4.17 -2.30
N GLY A 116 -5.50 5.00 -1.31
CA GLY A 116 -6.21 5.05 -0.04
C GLY A 116 -5.88 3.94 0.95
N SER A 117 -4.83 3.16 0.70
CA SER A 117 -4.38 2.11 1.63
C SER A 117 -4.01 2.69 3.00
N ASP A 118 -4.61 2.18 4.07
CA ASP A 118 -4.23 2.51 5.44
C ASP A 118 -2.92 1.79 5.80
N SER A 119 -1.80 2.49 5.69
CA SER A 119 -0.48 1.94 6.07
C SER A 119 -0.07 2.30 7.50
N SER A 120 -0.93 3.00 8.24
CA SER A 120 -0.64 3.50 9.59
C SER A 120 -1.12 2.53 10.66
N THR A 121 -2.29 1.91 10.45
CA THR A 121 -2.92 1.02 11.44
C THR A 121 -3.14 -0.40 10.95
N ALA A 122 -2.80 -0.68 9.69
CA ALA A 122 -2.96 -1.99 9.07
C ALA A 122 -1.64 -2.49 8.49
N ALA A 123 -1.50 -3.81 8.45
CA ALA A 123 -0.30 -4.49 7.95
C ALA A 123 -0.68 -5.75 7.18
N TRP A 124 0.25 -6.24 6.36
CA TRP A 124 0.13 -7.57 5.78
C TRP A 124 0.63 -8.60 6.78
N VAL A 125 -0.23 -9.56 7.11
CA VAL A 125 0.05 -10.66 8.04
C VAL A 125 -0.27 -11.97 7.36
N ALA A 126 0.67 -12.92 7.41
CA ALA A 126 0.46 -14.29 6.98
C ALA A 126 0.47 -15.19 8.22
N ASP A 127 -0.71 -15.70 8.60
CA ASP A 127 -0.84 -16.62 9.72
C ASP A 127 -0.57 -18.06 9.27
N LEU A 128 0.62 -18.55 9.57
CA LEU A 128 1.04 -19.93 9.27
C LEU A 128 0.77 -20.91 10.42
N SER A 129 0.05 -20.50 11.48
CA SER A 129 -0.25 -21.35 12.65
C SER A 129 -1.29 -22.44 12.36
N GLY A 130 -1.96 -22.41 11.21
CA GLY A 130 -3.03 -23.34 10.85
C GLY A 130 -4.26 -23.22 11.77
N GLY A 131 -4.50 -22.03 12.35
CA GLY A 131 -5.58 -21.79 13.31
C GLY A 131 -5.21 -22.16 14.75
N ASN A 132 -4.02 -22.69 15.00
CA ASN A 132 -3.51 -22.99 16.34
C ASN A 132 -2.75 -21.80 16.94
N HIS A 133 -3.41 -20.65 17.01
CA HIS A 133 -2.83 -19.41 17.57
C HIS A 133 -2.29 -19.60 19.00
N GLN A 134 -2.85 -20.55 19.75
CA GLN A 134 -2.44 -20.90 21.12
C GLN A 134 -1.04 -21.55 21.21
N LEU A 135 -0.51 -22.09 20.10
CA LEU A 135 0.79 -22.77 20.06
C LEU A 135 1.95 -21.84 19.69
N VAL A 136 1.65 -20.63 19.22
CA VAL A 136 2.66 -19.62 18.88
C VAL A 136 2.77 -18.68 20.09
N LYS A 137 3.79 -18.93 20.92
CA LYS A 137 4.13 -18.12 22.10
C LYS A 137 5.11 -17.00 21.75
#